data_AF-A0A969JV25-F1
#
_entry.id   AF-A0A969JV25-F1
#
_cell.length_a   1.000
_cell.length_b   1.000
_cell.length_c   1.000
_cell.angle_alpha   90.00
_cell.angle_beta   90.00
_cell.angle_gamma   90.00
#
_symmetry.space_group_name_H-M   'P 1'
#
loop_
_entity.id
_entity.type
_entity.pdbx_description
1 polymer ?
#
loop_
_entity_poly.entity_id
_entity_poly.type
_entity_poly.pdbx_seq_one_letter_code
_entity_poly.pdbx_strand_id
1 'polypeptide(L)'
;MPQNYKFPDDIDRTQLRTEQQLDPMLNRSMQYPNPLDPIGNIETEGRALRNLSSGHMPRWVLMLSWATIGFSSFLFCGLLLKNILPEAISAIQTQQYDRLWLSTIAVLPSLLFAGLILLILFRATWRSR
;
A
#
# COMPACT_ATOMS: atom_id res chain seq x y z
N MET A 1 -34.22 -56.72 5.55
CA MET A 1 -34.58 -56.01 4.32
C MET A 1 -34.15 -54.55 4.47
N PRO A 2 -33.18 -54.03 3.70
CA PRO A 2 -32.76 -52.64 3.80
C PRO A 2 -33.78 -51.72 3.11
N GLN A 3 -34.22 -50.66 3.78
CA GLN A 3 -35.11 -49.66 3.20
C GLN A 3 -34.31 -48.75 2.25
N ASN A 4 -34.71 -48.72 0.99
CA ASN A 4 -34.21 -47.80 -0.02
C ASN A 4 -34.66 -46.38 0.33
N TYR A 5 -33.78 -45.60 0.95
CA TYR A 5 -34.00 -44.17 1.13
C TYR A 5 -33.76 -43.47 -0.21
N LYS A 6 -34.83 -42.93 -0.82
CA LYS A 6 -34.74 -42.05 -2.00
C LYS A 6 -34.64 -40.61 -1.50
N PHE A 7 -33.59 -39.91 -1.92
CA PHE A 7 -33.50 -38.46 -1.75
C PHE A 7 -34.61 -37.79 -2.59
N PRO A 8 -35.29 -36.76 -2.07
CA PRO A 8 -36.26 -36.00 -2.86
C PRO A 8 -35.54 -35.19 -3.94
N ASP A 9 -35.75 -35.53 -5.21
CA ASP A 9 -35.09 -34.87 -6.37
C ASP A 9 -35.73 -33.52 -6.76
N ASP A 10 -36.80 -33.09 -6.08
CA ASP A 10 -37.56 -31.88 -6.44
C ASP A 10 -37.42 -30.75 -5.40
N ILE A 11 -36.19 -30.38 -5.05
CA ILE A 11 -35.97 -29.08 -4.39
C ILE A 11 -35.82 -28.04 -5.49
N ASP A 12 -36.94 -27.38 -5.79
CA ASP A 12 -37.05 -26.23 -6.68
C ASP A 12 -35.96 -25.20 -6.32
N ARG A 13 -34.97 -25.02 -7.21
CA ARG A 13 -33.79 -24.17 -6.98
C ARG A 13 -34.14 -22.71 -6.68
N THR A 14 -35.37 -22.30 -6.99
CA THR A 14 -35.91 -20.97 -6.71
C THR A 14 -36.20 -20.74 -5.22
N GLN A 15 -36.32 -21.79 -4.41
CA GLN A 15 -36.57 -21.70 -2.96
C GLN A 15 -35.30 -21.80 -2.09
N LEU A 16 -34.13 -22.01 -2.70
CA LEU A 16 -32.84 -21.95 -2.00
C LEU A 16 -32.37 -20.49 -1.81
N ARG A 17 -33.27 -19.62 -1.32
CA ARG A 17 -32.86 -18.39 -0.67
C ARG A 17 -32.84 -18.68 0.82
N THR A 18 -31.69 -19.12 1.32
CA THR A 18 -31.40 -18.91 2.74
C THR A 18 -31.26 -17.40 2.90
N GLU A 19 -32.35 -16.74 3.30
CA GLU A 19 -32.25 -15.42 3.90
C GLU A 19 -31.47 -15.61 5.19
N GLN A 20 -30.15 -15.62 5.07
CA GLN A 20 -29.27 -15.53 6.20
C GLN A 20 -29.61 -14.21 6.85
N GLN A 21 -30.31 -14.28 8.00
CA GLN A 21 -30.67 -13.11 8.77
C GLN A 21 -29.39 -12.29 8.91
N LEU A 22 -29.43 -11.04 8.44
CA LEU A 22 -28.31 -10.13 8.59
C LEU A 22 -28.01 -10.09 10.09
N ASP A 23 -26.87 -10.65 10.49
CA ASP A 23 -26.53 -10.77 11.89
C ASP A 23 -26.66 -9.37 12.51
N PRO A 24 -27.53 -9.15 13.51
CA PRO A 24 -27.73 -7.82 14.10
C PRO A 24 -26.42 -7.23 14.65
N MET A 25 -25.38 -8.06 14.78
CA MET A 25 -24.04 -7.68 15.17
C MET A 25 -23.19 -7.06 14.05
N LEU A 26 -23.69 -7.04 12.81
CA LEU A 26 -23.04 -6.34 11.69
C LEU A 26 -22.99 -4.81 11.92
N ASN A 27 -23.91 -4.29 12.75
CA ASN A 27 -24.04 -2.87 13.05
C ASN A 27 -23.65 -2.51 14.51
N ARG A 28 -22.73 -3.26 15.13
CA ARG A 28 -22.15 -2.84 16.41
C ARG A 28 -21.33 -1.57 16.19
N SER A 29 -21.65 -0.50 16.91
CA SER A 29 -20.74 0.63 17.11
C SER A 29 -19.40 0.10 17.63
N MET A 30 -18.27 0.71 17.25
CA MET A 30 -16.93 0.32 17.69
C MET A 30 -16.91 0.12 19.21
N GLN A 31 -17.05 -1.14 19.63
CA GLN A 31 -16.96 -1.51 21.03
C GLN A 31 -15.48 -1.69 21.30
N TYR A 32 -14.94 -0.86 22.20
CA TYR A 32 -13.55 -0.94 22.59
C TYR A 32 -13.26 -2.38 23.07
N PRO A 33 -12.22 -3.05 22.54
CA PRO A 33 -11.96 -4.44 22.89
C PRO A 33 -11.75 -4.54 24.39
N ASN A 34 -12.46 -5.46 25.02
CA ASN A 34 -12.24 -5.77 26.43
C ASN A 34 -10.91 -6.54 26.52
N PRO A 35 -9.88 -6.04 27.24
CA PRO A 35 -8.58 -6.71 27.32
C PRO A 35 -8.63 -8.10 27.98
N LEU A 36 -9.75 -8.45 28.59
CA LEU A 36 -10.00 -9.76 29.20
C LEU A 36 -10.73 -10.74 28.26
N ASP A 37 -11.12 -10.32 27.06
CA ASP A 37 -11.76 -11.18 26.06
C ASP A 37 -10.79 -11.47 24.90
N PRO A 38 -10.09 -12.62 24.93
CA PRO A 38 -9.10 -12.97 23.92
C PRO A 38 -9.72 -13.15 22.53
N ILE A 39 -11.01 -13.50 22.45
CA ILE A 39 -11.70 -13.71 21.17
C ILE A 39 -11.99 -12.37 20.50
N GLY A 40 -12.45 -11.38 21.26
CA GLY A 40 -12.68 -10.03 20.74
C GLY A 40 -11.41 -9.37 20.19
N ASN A 41 -10.25 -9.62 20.81
CA ASN A 41 -8.98 -9.07 20.32
C ASN A 41 -8.61 -9.62 18.92
N ILE A 42 -8.79 -10.92 18.70
CA ILE A 42 -8.52 -11.57 17.40
C ILE A 42 -9.42 -11.01 16.30
N GLU A 43 -10.70 -10.77 16.59
CA GLU A 43 -11.63 -10.19 15.63
C GLU A 43 -11.27 -8.74 15.26
N THR A 44 -10.82 -7.94 16.24
CA THR A 44 -10.38 -6.56 15.99
C THR A 44 -9.09 -6.49 15.19
N GLU A 45 -8.11 -7.35 15.46
CA GLU A 45 -6.89 -7.47 14.68
C GLU A 45 -7.18 -7.94 13.26
N GLY A 46 -8.05 -8.95 13.10
CA GLY A 46 -8.48 -9.44 11.79
C GLY A 46 -9.20 -8.38 10.95
N ARG A 47 -10.03 -7.55 11.57
CA ARG A 47 -10.68 -6.40 10.91
C ARG A 47 -9.67 -5.31 10.52
N ALA A 48 -8.72 -4.99 11.39
CA ALA A 48 -7.67 -4.02 11.08
C ALA A 48 -6.80 -4.48 9.89
N LEU A 49 -6.41 -5.76 9.86
CA LEU A 49 -5.66 -6.36 8.75
C LEU A 49 -6.48 -6.40 7.45
N ARG A 50 -7.78 -6.72 7.52
CA ARG A 50 -8.67 -6.68 6.36
C ARG A 50 -8.84 -5.27 5.80
N ASN A 51 -8.97 -4.26 6.66
CA ASN A 51 -9.04 -2.86 6.24
C ASN A 51 -7.73 -2.34 5.63
N LEU A 52 -6.58 -2.85 6.08
CA LEU A 52 -5.31 -2.57 5.42
C LEU A 52 -5.23 -3.26 4.04
N SER A 53 -5.72 -4.50 3.93
CA SER A 53 -5.71 -5.25 2.67
C SER A 53 -6.68 -4.71 1.62
N SER A 54 -7.76 -4.04 2.02
CA SER A 54 -8.75 -3.44 1.13
C SER A 54 -8.29 -2.10 0.51
N GLY A 55 -7.08 -1.65 0.81
CA GLY A 55 -6.48 -0.45 0.21
C GLY A 55 -6.84 0.86 0.90
N HIS A 56 -7.56 0.81 2.03
CA HIS A 56 -7.80 1.98 2.88
C HIS A 56 -6.60 2.23 3.80
N MET A 57 -5.55 2.84 3.24
CA MET A 57 -4.39 3.23 4.02
C MET A 57 -4.73 4.46 4.89
N PRO A 58 -4.50 4.42 6.21
CA PRO A 58 -4.79 5.58 7.05
C PRO A 58 -3.94 6.78 6.65
N ARG A 59 -4.56 7.96 6.53
CA ARG A 59 -3.89 9.20 6.07
C ARG A 59 -2.65 9.56 6.89
N TRP A 60 -2.64 9.25 8.19
CA TRP A 60 -1.48 9.51 9.04
C TRP A 60 -0.26 8.64 8.68
N VAL A 61 -0.47 7.39 8.27
CA VAL A 61 0.60 6.51 7.77
C VAL A 61 1.19 7.06 6.48
N LEU A 62 0.35 7.64 5.61
CA LEU A 62 0.80 8.29 4.39
C LEU A 62 1.64 9.55 4.68
N MET A 63 1.22 10.38 5.64
CA MET A 63 2.02 11.53 6.09
C MET A 63 3.36 11.10 6.71
N LEU A 64 3.37 10.04 7.53
CA LEU A 64 4.59 9.52 8.14
C LEU A 64 5.56 8.97 7.08
N SER A 65 5.04 8.29 6.07
CA SER A 65 5.82 7.74 4.96
C SER A 65 6.42 8.87 4.11
N TRP A 66 5.68 9.96 3.89
CA TRP A 66 6.21 11.15 3.24
C TRP A 66 7.30 11.85 4.07
N ALA A 67 7.08 11.99 5.38
CA ALA A 67 8.03 12.65 6.27
C ALA A 67 9.35 11.89 6.44
N THR A 68 9.31 10.55 6.39
CA THR A 68 10.49 9.71 6.57
C THR A 68 11.15 9.39 5.23
N ILE A 69 10.45 8.64 4.38
CA ILE A 69 10.97 8.08 3.13
C ILE A 69 10.93 9.12 2.01
N GLY A 70 9.83 9.88 1.90
CA GLY A 70 9.69 10.91 0.87
C GLY A 70 10.71 12.03 1.06
N PHE A 71 10.80 12.57 2.27
CA PHE A 71 11.74 13.63 2.59
C PHE A 71 13.20 13.19 2.44
N SER A 72 13.56 11.98 2.90
CA SER A 72 14.91 11.47 2.70
C SER A 72 15.26 11.31 1.22
N SER A 73 14.32 10.81 0.41
CA SER A 73 14.52 10.64 -1.03
C SER A 73 14.65 12.00 -1.74
N PHE A 74 13.84 12.97 -1.34
CA PHE A 74 13.91 14.34 -1.85
C PHE A 74 15.25 15.01 -1.52
N LEU A 75 15.69 14.91 -0.27
CA LEU A 75 17.01 15.42 0.14
C LEU A 75 18.14 14.75 -0.63
N PHE A 76 18.08 13.43 -0.78
CA PHE A 76 19.08 12.68 -1.52
C PHE A 76 19.15 13.13 -2.98
N CYS A 77 18.01 13.31 -3.64
CA CYS A 77 17.94 13.87 -5.00
C CYS A 77 18.54 15.27 -5.08
N GLY A 78 18.23 16.15 -4.11
CA GLY A 78 18.81 17.49 -4.04
C GLY A 78 20.32 17.50 -3.86
N LEU A 79 20.86 16.59 -3.03
CA LEU A 79 22.31 16.45 -2.85
C LEU A 79 23.01 15.94 -4.11
N LEU A 80 22.42 14.95 -4.79
CA LEU A 80 22.94 14.46 -6.07
C LEU A 80 22.96 15.57 -7.11
N LEU A 81 21.86 16.34 -7.22
CA LEU A 81 21.77 17.44 -8.16
C LEU A 81 22.81 18.51 -7.86
N LYS A 82 23.02 18.87 -6.59
CA LYS A 82 24.07 19.83 -6.18
C LYS A 82 25.47 19.41 -6.62
N ASN A 83 25.77 18.10 -6.64
CA ASN A 83 27.07 17.60 -7.06
C ASN A 83 27.22 17.56 -8.58
N ILE A 84 26.16 17.18 -9.31
CA ILE A 84 26.20 17.07 -10.78
C ILE A 84 26.15 18.45 -11.46
N LEU A 85 25.38 19.40 -10.91
CA LEU A 85 25.16 20.71 -11.55
C LEU A 85 26.47 21.47 -11.88
N PRO A 86 27.44 21.62 -10.96
CA PRO A 86 28.69 22.30 -11.27
C PRO A 86 29.53 21.53 -12.28
N GLU A 87 29.55 20.19 -12.20
CA GLU A 87 30.24 19.36 -13.19
C GLU A 87 29.63 19.54 -14.58
N ALA A 88 28.30 19.50 -14.69
CA ALA A 88 27.55 19.75 -15.92
C ALA A 88 27.91 21.10 -16.55
N ILE A 89 27.92 22.17 -15.76
CA ILE A 89 28.27 23.51 -16.24
C ILE A 89 29.73 23.56 -16.73
N SER A 90 30.66 23.01 -15.94
CA SER A 90 32.09 23.05 -16.27
C SER A 90 32.43 22.27 -17.55
N ALA A 91 31.75 21.16 -17.79
CA ALA A 91 31.99 20.34 -18.96
C ALA A 91 31.34 20.91 -20.24
N ILE A 92 30.22 21.63 -20.12
CA ILE A 92 29.66 22.41 -21.24
C ILE A 92 30.63 23.50 -21.67
N GLN A 93 31.24 24.20 -20.70
CA GLN A 93 32.20 25.27 -20.99
C GLN A 93 33.52 24.77 -21.59
N THR A 94 33.97 23.58 -21.19
CA THR A 94 35.26 23.01 -21.62
C THR A 94 35.14 22.02 -22.78
N GLN A 95 33.93 21.77 -23.29
CA GLN A 95 33.60 20.73 -24.29
C GLN A 95 34.07 19.31 -23.91
N GLN A 96 34.26 19.03 -22.61
CA GLN A 96 34.71 17.73 -22.12
C GLN A 96 33.52 16.80 -21.79
N TYR A 97 32.83 16.33 -22.82
CA TYR A 97 31.64 15.47 -22.67
C TYR A 97 31.95 14.09 -22.08
N ASP A 98 33.18 13.59 -22.24
CA ASP A 98 33.59 12.27 -21.73
C ASP A 98 33.51 12.19 -20.20
N ARG A 99 33.86 13.29 -19.51
CA ARG A 99 33.78 13.36 -18.04
C ARG A 99 32.32 13.38 -17.55
N LEU A 100 31.43 14.05 -18.29
CA LEU A 100 30.00 14.05 -17.96
C LEU A 100 29.36 12.69 -18.12
N TRP A 101 29.73 11.97 -19.18
CA TRP A 101 29.19 10.65 -19.43
C TRP A 101 29.46 9.69 -18.26
N LEU A 102 30.71 9.68 -17.76
CA LEU A 102 31.11 8.87 -16.61
C LEU A 102 30.36 9.26 -15.32
N SER A 103 30.29 10.56 -15.02
CA SER A 103 29.58 11.08 -13.84
C SER A 103 28.07 10.76 -13.90
N THR A 104 27.47 10.90 -15.08
CA THR A 104 26.05 10.61 -15.30
C THR A 104 25.75 9.14 -15.07
N ILE A 105 26.53 8.21 -15.65
CA ILE A 105 26.31 6.77 -15.45
C ILE A 105 26.41 6.38 -13.97
N ALA A 106 27.35 6.96 -13.23
CA ALA A 106 27.52 6.66 -11.82
C ALA A 106 26.32 7.11 -10.97
N VAL A 107 25.73 8.27 -11.29
CA VAL A 107 24.63 8.84 -10.50
C VAL A 107 23.25 8.36 -10.95
N LEU A 108 23.08 8.00 -12.23
CA LEU A 108 21.81 7.57 -12.81
C LEU A 108 21.07 6.48 -12.02
N PRO A 109 21.69 5.36 -11.57
CA PRO A 109 20.96 4.33 -10.82
C PRO A 109 20.45 4.85 -9.48
N SER A 110 21.22 5.71 -8.81
CA SER A 110 20.82 6.30 -7.53
C SER A 110 19.66 7.28 -7.68
N LEU A 111 19.64 8.04 -8.79
CA LEU A 111 18.55 8.96 -9.12
C LEU A 111 17.26 8.20 -9.49
N LEU A 112 17.38 7.11 -10.25
CA LEU A 112 16.25 6.24 -10.59
C LEU A 112 15.63 5.62 -9.35
N PHE A 113 16.47 5.14 -8.41
CA PHE A 113 15.99 4.55 -7.17
C PHE A 113 15.24 5.58 -6.31
N ALA A 114 15.81 6.77 -6.12
CA ALA A 114 15.16 7.86 -5.38
C ALA A 114 13.84 8.30 -6.05
N GLY A 115 13.84 8.44 -7.39
CA GLY A 115 12.67 8.78 -8.18
C GLY A 115 11.57 7.72 -8.09
N LEU A 116 11.93 6.44 -8.11
CA LEU A 116 11.00 5.32 -7.99
C LEU A 116 10.29 5.33 -6.63
N ILE A 117 11.03 5.57 -5.55
CA ILE A 117 10.46 5.72 -4.20
C ILE A 117 9.44 6.88 -4.15
N LEU A 118 9.80 8.03 -4.72
CA LEU A 118 8.91 9.18 -4.77
C LEU A 118 7.66 8.91 -5.62
N LEU A 119 7.80 8.20 -6.74
CA LEU A 119 6.68 7.81 -7.60
C LEU A 119 5.72 6.88 -6.87
N ILE A 120 6.23 5.90 -6.11
CA ILE A 120 5.40 5.00 -5.28
C ILE A 120 4.62 5.81 -4.25
N LEU A 121 5.28 6.71 -3.52
CA LEU A 121 4.63 7.58 -2.53
C LEU A 121 3.57 8.48 -3.17
N PHE A 122 3.88 9.06 -4.33
CA PHE A 122 2.96 9.90 -5.07
C PHE A 122 1.72 9.12 -5.53
N ARG A 123 1.91 7.92 -6.10
CA ARG A 123 0.83 7.02 -6.51
C ARG A 123 -0.02 6.58 -5.32
N ALA A 124 0.59 6.24 -4.19
CA ALA A 124 -0.11 5.90 -2.96
C ALA A 124 -0.99 7.06 -2.48
N THR A 125 -0.51 8.30 -2.63
CA THR A 125 -1.25 9.52 -2.28
C THR A 125 -2.47 9.72 -3.17
N TRP A 126 -2.33 9.50 -4.48
CA TRP A 126 -3.45 9.63 -5.42
C TRP A 126 -4.53 8.57 -5.18
N ARG A 127 -4.14 7.32 -4.91
CA ARG A 127 -5.08 6.22 -4.67
C ARG A 127 -5.80 6.32 -3.32
N SER A 128 -5.26 7.10 -2.39
CA SER A 128 -5.87 7.36 -1.07
C SER A 128 -6.89 8.50 -1.06
N ARG A 129 -7.01 9.27 -2.16
CA ARG A 129 -8.04 10.30 -2.33
C ARG A 129 -9.30 9.70 -2.93
#